data_AF-A0A7W0FD10-F1
#
_entry.id   AF-A0A7W0FD10-F1
#
_cell.length_a   1.000
_cell.length_b   1.000
_cell.length_c   1.000
_cell.angle_alpha   90.00
_cell.angle_beta   90.00
_cell.angle_gamma   90.00
#
_symmetry.space_group_name_H-M   'P 1'
#
loop_
_entity.id
_entity.type
_entity.pdbx_description
1 polymer ?
#
loop_
_entity_poly.entity_id
_entity_poly.type
_entity_poly.pdbx_seq_one_letter_code
_entity_poly.pdbx_strand_id
1 'polypeptide(L)'
;YKFGGNSIMGIDCSAYVQKVYSLIGITIPRSARLQFEEGEIVDRDSLSIGDLVFFRTYASFPSHVGIYLGNDLFIHASSKGKKVSINSLKTPYYFKRFIGGKRFIIDNAEIEITKQLHEG
;
A
#
# COMPACT_ATOMS: atom_id res chain seq x y z
N TYR A 1 18.41 2.16 -30.45
CA TYR A 1 18.49 1.22 -29.31
C TYR A 1 17.11 1.14 -28.65
N LYS A 2 16.66 -0.08 -28.36
CA LYS A 2 15.25 -0.47 -28.19
C LYS A 2 14.66 -0.15 -26.82
N PHE A 3 13.43 0.35 -26.82
CA PHE A 3 12.49 0.38 -25.70
C PHE A 3 12.21 -1.05 -25.24
N GLY A 4 12.66 -1.39 -24.03
CA GLY A 4 12.50 -2.70 -23.40
C GLY A 4 12.93 -2.59 -21.95
N GLY A 5 12.20 -1.82 -21.16
CA GLY A 5 12.50 -1.61 -19.75
C GLY A 5 11.48 -2.35 -18.88
N ASN A 6 11.88 -3.48 -18.31
CA ASN A 6 11.25 -4.09 -17.14
C ASN A 6 11.21 -3.03 -16.03
N SER A 7 10.11 -2.28 -15.95
CA SER A 7 10.06 -1.09 -15.12
C SER A 7 9.97 -1.51 -13.65
N ILE A 8 11.07 -1.29 -12.93
CA ILE A 8 11.31 -1.55 -11.49
C ILE A 8 10.27 -0.86 -10.57
N MET A 9 9.34 -0.10 -11.12
CA MET A 9 8.41 0.82 -10.44
C MET A 9 7.29 0.15 -9.62
N GLY A 10 7.08 -1.16 -9.74
CA GLY A 10 6.08 -1.87 -8.92
C GLY A 10 6.62 -2.54 -7.67
N ILE A 11 7.93 -2.80 -7.67
CA ILE A 11 8.60 -3.57 -6.62
C ILE A 11 8.84 -2.69 -5.39
N ASP A 12 9.04 -1.38 -5.55
CA ASP A 12 9.45 -0.46 -4.49
C ASP A 12 8.29 0.03 -3.61
N CYS A 13 7.13 0.34 -4.18
CA CYS A 13 5.93 0.72 -3.40
C CYS A 13 5.37 -0.45 -2.57
N SER A 14 5.15 -1.61 -3.20
CA SER A 14 4.62 -2.79 -2.53
C SER A 14 5.59 -3.38 -1.49
N ALA A 15 6.90 -3.29 -1.73
CA ALA A 15 7.92 -3.63 -0.73
C ALA A 15 7.85 -2.75 0.50
N TYR A 16 7.74 -1.44 0.27
CA TYR A 16 7.68 -0.47 1.35
C TYR A 16 6.49 -0.75 2.26
N VAL A 17 5.31 -0.95 1.66
CA VAL A 17 4.10 -1.28 2.42
C VAL A 17 4.25 -2.61 3.16
N GLN A 18 4.74 -3.66 2.49
CA GLN A 18 5.01 -4.95 3.11
C GLN A 18 5.94 -4.82 4.32
N LYS A 19 7.00 -4.02 4.20
CA LYS A 19 7.94 -3.79 5.30
C LYS A 19 7.25 -3.08 6.46
N VAL A 20 6.48 -2.01 6.22
CA VAL A 20 5.75 -1.30 7.28
C VAL A 20 4.77 -2.22 7.99
N TYR A 21 4.01 -3.01 7.25
CA TYR A 21 3.04 -3.95 7.81
C TYR A 21 3.71 -5.08 8.61
N SER A 22 4.87 -5.57 8.16
CA SER A 22 5.63 -6.59 8.91
C SER A 22 6.11 -6.09 10.27
N LEU A 23 6.31 -4.78 10.46
CA LEU A 23 6.72 -4.21 11.74
C LEU A 23 5.60 -4.27 12.80
N ILE A 24 4.35 -4.43 12.35
CA ILE A 24 3.18 -4.59 13.20
C ILE A 24 2.60 -6.01 13.15
N GLY A 25 3.41 -6.99 12.69
CA GLY A 25 3.04 -8.40 12.68
C GLY A 25 2.16 -8.84 11.51
N ILE A 26 1.78 -7.94 10.59
CA ILE A 26 0.92 -8.30 9.46
C ILE A 26 1.77 -8.70 8.27
N THR A 27 1.61 -9.95 7.82
CA THR A 27 2.23 -10.42 6.58
C THR A 27 1.29 -10.17 5.41
N ILE A 28 1.76 -9.42 4.41
CA ILE A 28 1.01 -9.17 3.18
C ILE A 28 1.81 -9.63 1.95
N PRO A 29 1.13 -9.92 0.82
CA PRO A 29 1.79 -10.35 -0.41
C PRO A 29 2.85 -9.37 -0.92
N ARG A 30 3.80 -9.85 -1.72
CA ARG A 30 4.95 -9.05 -2.17
C ARG A 30 4.62 -7.97 -3.20
N SER A 31 3.55 -8.15 -3.98
CA SER A 31 3.21 -7.28 -5.11
C SER A 31 1.92 -6.50 -4.84
N ALA A 32 1.82 -5.28 -5.38
CA ALA A 32 0.63 -4.43 -5.25
C ALA A 32 -0.63 -5.11 -5.82
N ARG A 33 -0.46 -5.93 -6.86
CA ARG A 33 -1.55 -6.71 -7.45
C ARG A 33 -2.14 -7.71 -6.45
N LEU A 34 -1.29 -8.53 -5.84
CA LEU A 34 -1.74 -9.54 -4.88
C LEU A 34 -2.26 -8.87 -3.60
N GLN A 35 -1.63 -7.80 -3.14
CA GLN A 35 -2.13 -7.01 -2.00
C GLN A 35 -3.54 -6.43 -2.25
N PHE A 36 -3.90 -6.14 -3.50
CA PHE A 36 -5.24 -5.68 -3.86
C PHE A 36 -6.26 -6.80 -3.99
N GLU A 37 -5.83 -8.05 -4.08
CA GLU A 37 -6.72 -9.22 -4.10
C GLU A 37 -7.09 -9.61 -2.65
N GLU A 38 -6.22 -9.30 -1.69
CA GLU A 38 -6.40 -9.58 -0.25
C GLU A 38 -7.12 -8.45 0.53
N GLY A 39 -7.60 -8.78 1.72
CA GLY A 39 -8.22 -7.84 2.66
C GLY A 39 -9.63 -7.38 2.29
N GLU A 40 -10.27 -6.69 3.24
CA GLU A 40 -11.62 -6.14 3.05
C GLU A 40 -11.60 -4.95 2.10
N ILE A 41 -12.60 -4.88 1.21
CA ILE A 41 -12.75 -3.75 0.28
C ILE A 41 -13.20 -2.53 1.08
N VAL A 42 -12.55 -1.39 0.83
CA VAL A 42 -12.90 -0.11 1.45
C VAL A 42 -13.14 0.93 0.38
N ASP A 43 -14.33 1.52 0.43
CA ASP A 43 -14.69 2.66 -0.40
C ASP A 43 -13.91 3.90 0.01
N ARG A 44 -13.69 4.82 -0.94
CA ARG A 44 -12.89 6.02 -0.73
C ARG A 44 -13.33 6.83 0.49
N ASP A 45 -14.64 6.99 0.67
CA ASP A 45 -15.21 7.80 1.74
C ASP A 45 -15.20 7.08 3.11
N SER A 46 -14.86 5.79 3.13
CA SER A 46 -14.74 4.95 4.34
C SER A 46 -13.29 4.62 4.70
N LEU A 47 -12.33 5.21 3.99
CA LEU A 47 -10.90 5.04 4.26
C LEU A 47 -10.56 5.50 5.67
N SER A 48 -9.90 4.62 6.42
CA SER A 48 -9.37 4.84 7.76
C SER A 48 -7.85 4.75 7.76
N ILE A 49 -7.22 5.43 8.72
CA ILE A 49 -5.75 5.45 8.85
C ILE A 49 -5.23 4.01 8.88
N GLY A 50 -4.21 3.74 8.07
CA GLY A 50 -3.62 2.42 7.92
C GLY A 50 -4.12 1.64 6.70
N ASP A 51 -5.33 1.94 6.19
CA ASP A 51 -5.85 1.28 4.98
C ASP A 51 -4.89 1.46 3.80
N LEU A 52 -4.79 0.42 2.96
CA LEU A 52 -4.00 0.49 1.74
C LEU A 52 -4.83 1.13 0.63
N VAL A 53 -4.24 2.09 -0.07
CA VAL A 53 -4.84 2.75 -1.24
C VAL A 53 -4.13 2.33 -2.52
N PHE A 54 -4.90 1.91 -3.52
CA PHE A 54 -4.35 1.34 -4.75
C PHE A 54 -4.64 2.19 -5.97
N PHE A 55 -3.74 2.12 -6.95
CA PHE A 55 -3.83 2.89 -8.17
C PHE A 55 -3.36 2.12 -9.42
N ARG A 56 -3.88 2.53 -10.58
CA ARG A 56 -3.37 2.18 -11.92
C ARG A 56 -2.51 3.33 -12.44
N THR A 57 -1.19 3.27 -12.23
CA THR A 57 -0.25 4.35 -12.59
C THR A 57 0.51 4.06 -13.87
N TYR A 58 1.08 2.86 -14.00
CA TYR A 58 1.91 2.46 -15.14
C TYR A 58 1.47 1.14 -15.78
N ALA A 59 0.48 0.45 -15.21
CA ALA A 59 -0.12 -0.75 -15.79
C ALA A 59 -1.66 -0.70 -15.71
N SER A 60 -2.32 -1.58 -16.48
CA SER A 60 -3.79 -1.71 -16.50
C SER A 60 -4.36 -2.39 -15.25
N PHE A 61 -3.51 -3.05 -14.46
CA PHE A 61 -3.83 -3.69 -13.18
C PHE A 61 -3.33 -2.85 -11.99
N PRO A 62 -3.68 -3.18 -10.72
CA PRO A 62 -3.16 -2.48 -9.55
C PRO A 62 -1.63 -2.44 -9.55
N SER A 63 -1.08 -1.28 -9.86
CA SER A 63 0.35 -1.11 -10.15
C SER A 63 1.06 -0.28 -9.08
N HIS A 64 0.30 0.42 -8.25
CA HIS A 64 0.85 1.26 -7.19
C HIS A 64 0.01 1.13 -5.92
N VAL A 65 0.68 1.24 -4.77
CA VAL A 65 0.07 1.13 -3.45
C VAL A 65 0.69 2.15 -2.50
N GLY A 66 -0.11 2.64 -1.57
CA GLY A 66 0.34 3.45 -0.43
C GLY A 66 -0.51 3.17 0.80
N ILE A 67 -0.10 3.75 1.93
CA ILE A 67 -0.80 3.63 3.22
C ILE A 67 -1.53 4.95 3.48
N TYR A 68 -2.82 4.87 3.74
CA TYR A 68 -3.65 6.02 4.04
C TYR A 68 -3.32 6.60 5.41
N LEU A 69 -3.21 7.93 5.48
CA LEU A 69 -2.85 8.69 6.67
C LEU A 69 -4.02 9.53 7.22
N GLY A 70 -5.21 9.41 6.63
CA GLY A 70 -6.32 10.33 6.91
C GLY A 70 -6.27 11.60 6.08
N ASN A 71 -7.36 12.37 6.07
CA ASN A 71 -7.45 13.67 5.39
C ASN A 71 -7.06 13.65 3.90
N ASP A 72 -7.46 12.60 3.17
CA ASP A 72 -7.06 12.35 1.77
C ASP A 72 -5.54 12.20 1.57
N LEU A 73 -4.74 12.04 2.63
CA LEU A 73 -3.28 11.88 2.52
C LEU A 73 -2.90 10.41 2.54
N PHE A 74 -1.83 10.07 1.82
CA PHE A 74 -1.26 8.74 1.84
C PHE A 74 0.26 8.80 1.67
N ILE A 75 0.96 7.86 2.29
CA ILE A 75 2.41 7.69 2.19
C ILE A 75 2.73 6.52 1.27
N HIS A 76 3.72 6.69 0.40
CA HIS A 76 4.14 5.65 -0.53
C HIS A 76 5.59 5.85 -0.96
N ALA A 77 6.25 4.78 -1.41
CA ALA A 77 7.51 4.91 -2.14
C ALA A 77 7.21 5.31 -3.59
N SER A 78 7.77 6.43 -4.05
CA SER A 78 7.61 6.93 -5.41
C SER A 78 8.77 6.46 -6.29
N SER A 79 8.44 5.76 -7.37
CA SER A 79 9.44 5.16 -8.26
C SER A 79 10.19 6.19 -9.11
N LYS A 80 9.64 7.41 -9.29
CA LYS A 80 10.31 8.50 -10.03
C LYS A 80 11.46 9.14 -9.22
N GLY A 81 11.50 8.91 -7.91
CA GLY A 81 12.52 9.48 -7.02
C GLY A 81 13.19 8.49 -6.08
N LYS A 82 12.78 7.22 -6.04
CA LYS A 82 13.17 6.23 -5.02
C LYS A 82 13.07 6.79 -3.59
N LYS A 83 12.06 7.63 -3.35
CA LYS A 83 11.85 8.33 -2.09
C LYS A 83 10.46 8.00 -1.57
N VAL A 84 10.36 7.89 -0.25
CA VAL A 84 9.07 7.87 0.43
C VAL A 84 8.52 9.29 0.45
N SER A 85 7.28 9.46 0.02
CA SER A 85 6.60 10.76 -0.08
C SER A 85 5.16 10.67 0.39
N ILE A 86 4.63 11.80 0.84
CA ILE A 86 3.22 11.97 1.17
C ILE A 86 2.56 12.75 0.04
N ASN A 87 1.46 12.22 -0.48
CA ASN A 87 0.65 12.89 -1.50
C ASN A 87 -0.84 12.84 -1.12
N SER A 88 -1.65 13.66 -1.80
CA SER A 88 -3.08 13.69 -1.60
C SER A 88 -3.84 12.93 -2.69
N LEU A 89 -4.83 12.13 -2.28
CA LEU A 89 -5.83 11.48 -3.15
C LEU A 89 -6.66 12.50 -3.94
N LYS A 90 -6.72 13.76 -3.50
CA LYS A 90 -7.41 14.85 -4.21
C LYS A 90 -6.60 15.42 -5.38
N THR A 91 -5.29 15.14 -5.45
CA THR A 91 -4.51 15.60 -6.61
C THR A 91 -5.04 14.95 -7.89
N PRO A 92 -5.18 15.68 -9.01
CA PRO A 92 -5.77 15.14 -10.25
C PRO A 92 -5.08 13.86 -10.75
N TYR A 93 -3.78 13.71 -10.50
CA TYR A 93 -3.02 12.53 -10.89
C TYR A 93 -3.50 11.27 -10.16
N TYR A 94 -3.58 11.31 -8.83
CA TYR A 94 -3.99 10.16 -8.01
C TYR A 94 -5.50 9.98 -8.01
N PHE A 95 -6.27 11.08 -8.03
CA PHE A 95 -7.73 11.04 -8.10
C PHE A 95 -8.22 10.19 -9.28
N LYS A 96 -7.67 10.43 -10.49
CA LYS A 96 -8.05 9.71 -11.72
C LYS A 96 -7.58 8.26 -11.76
N ARG A 97 -6.63 7.88 -10.91
CA ARG A 97 -5.95 6.58 -10.95
C ARG A 97 -6.31 5.69 -9.78
N PHE A 98 -7.01 6.22 -8.78
CA PHE A 98 -7.48 5.48 -7.62
C PHE A 98 -8.44 4.38 -8.06
N ILE A 99 -8.23 3.17 -7.57
CA ILE A 99 -9.05 2.01 -7.93
C ILE A 99 -9.71 1.31 -6.74
N GLY A 100 -9.36 1.70 -5.51
CA GLY A 100 -9.97 1.14 -4.30
C GLY A 100 -9.04 1.16 -3.10
N GLY A 101 -9.64 1.00 -1.91
CA GLY A 101 -8.96 0.77 -0.65
C GLY A 101 -9.02 -0.70 -0.23
N LYS A 102 -8.02 -1.16 0.53
CA LYS A 102 -8.06 -2.44 1.25
C LYS A 102 -7.72 -2.27 2.71
N ARG A 103 -8.47 -2.92 3.58
CA ARG A 103 -8.18 -3.02 5.00
C ARG A 103 -7.71 -4.43 5.35
N PHE A 104 -6.54 -4.51 5.95
CA PHE A 104 -6.05 -5.74 6.55
C PHE A 104 -6.39 -5.68 8.02
N ILE A 105 -7.24 -6.60 8.46
CA ILE A 105 -7.62 -6.70 9.86
C ILE A 105 -6.45 -7.36 10.59
N ILE A 106 -6.01 -6.73 11.67
CA ILE A 106 -5.15 -7.42 12.63
C ILE A 106 -6.09 -8.18 13.55
N ASP A 107 -5.95 -9.50 13.59
CA ASP A 107 -6.58 -10.24 14.65
C ASP A 107 -5.87 -9.86 15.95
N ASN A 108 -6.56 -9.11 16.83
CA ASN A 108 -5.94 -8.58 18.05
C ASN A 108 -5.37 -9.70 18.94
N ALA A 109 -5.89 -10.92 18.79
CA ALA A 109 -5.35 -12.11 19.43
C ALA A 109 -3.89 -12.42 19.02
N GLU A 110 -3.49 -12.19 17.77
CA GLU A 110 -2.11 -12.45 17.32
C GLU A 110 -1.11 -11.39 17.80
N ILE A 111 -1.55 -10.14 18.00
CA ILE A 111 -0.69 -9.05 18.51
C ILE A 111 -0.31 -9.29 19.97
N GLU A 112 -1.24 -9.77 20.80
CA GLU A 112 -0.95 -10.06 22.22
C GLU A 112 0.03 -11.21 22.37
N ILE A 113 -0.07 -12.25 21.53
CA ILE A 113 0.86 -13.39 21.52
C ILE A 113 2.27 -12.94 21.10
N THR A 114 2.39 -12.11 20.05
CA THR A 114 3.71 -11.66 19.58
C THR A 114 4.40 -10.70 20.55
N LYS A 115 3.66 -9.87 21.27
CA LYS A 115 4.20 -9.03 22.36
C LYS A 115 4.74 -9.85 23.51
N GLN A 116 4.02 -10.89 23.94
CA GLN A 116 4.49 -11.78 25.02
C GLN A 116 5.77 -12.56 24.67
N LEU A 117 6.01 -12.85 23.39
CA LEU A 117 7.20 -13.60 22.94
C LEU A 117 8.47 -12.74 22.81
N HIS A 118 8.37 -11.41 22.81
CA HIS A 118 9.53 -10.51 22.67
C HIS A 118 9.92 -9.82 23.99
N GLU A 119 9.15 -10.02 25.05
CA GLU A 119 9.40 -9.45 26.40
C GLU A 119 9.92 -10.49 27.41
N GLY A 120 10.24 -11.72 26.97
CA GLY A 120 10.87 -12.78 27.79
C GLY A 120 12.25 -13.15 27.30
#